data_AF-A0A9N9X1M8-F1
#
_entry.id   AF-A0A9N9X1M8-F1
#
_cell.length_a   1.000
_cell.length_b   1.000
_cell.length_c   1.000
_cell.angle_alpha   90.00
_cell.angle_beta   90.00
_cell.angle_gamma   90.00
#
_symmetry.space_group_name_H-M   'P 1'
#
loop_
_entity.id
_entity.type
_entity.pdbx_description
1 polymer ?
#
loop_
_entity_poly.entity_id
_entity_poly.type
_entity_poly.pdbx_seq_one_letter_code
_entity_poly.pdbx_strand_id
1 'polypeptide(L)'
;MGGEQVCMVRKPGITTTMKSMISYGEVNAKSLETVGWGLENGKQCVLDETSRVFSGKLPLEYLMVFAEDYEKAILNIKQKLILIIARLFKNSYIEEVDAALEMNKIEWKIRHVVPSDKQILKLLNHLNRSTTAKVRIAYRMWDLHELPTIRETASDIWAVKTTNSLERLRFIIIGFQKSSNTDDRSKDVTQFTHAGVNIRLYLNSEVYPYERWNLDFDKKLEAVSYYAYENFQRSYYGKDMGEPMMSIEGFRANPLFIIDCNYQPDAMRSSTVDIKLEFETRKTKFPSHTKVYAFILHDAYLT
;
A
#
# COMPACT_ATOMS: atom_id res chain seq x y z
N MET A 1 19.37 -3.42 17.93
CA MET A 1 18.93 -2.63 16.76
C MET A 1 20.10 -1.83 16.18
N GLY A 2 20.89 -2.45 15.30
CA GLY A 2 21.93 -1.76 14.55
C GLY A 2 22.25 -2.57 13.31
N GLY A 3 21.75 -2.12 12.16
CA GLY A 3 21.98 -2.76 10.86
C GLY A 3 20.84 -3.62 10.31
N GLU A 4 19.73 -3.77 11.02
CA GLU A 4 18.55 -4.48 10.50
C GLU A 4 17.73 -3.60 9.55
N GLN A 5 17.26 -4.20 8.46
CA GLN A 5 16.39 -3.54 7.50
C GLN A 5 14.97 -3.50 8.04
N VAL A 6 14.48 -2.30 8.37
CA VAL A 6 13.13 -2.11 8.93
C VAL A 6 12.04 -2.28 7.87
N CYS A 7 12.26 -1.77 6.66
CA CYS A 7 11.30 -1.81 5.58
C CYS A 7 12.00 -1.80 4.21
N MET A 8 11.38 -2.47 3.23
CA MET A 8 11.71 -2.36 1.81
C MET A 8 10.45 -2.03 1.04
N VAL A 9 10.46 -0.94 0.27
CA VAL A 9 9.29 -0.54 -0.51
C VAL A 9 9.60 -0.72 -1.99
N ARG A 10 8.92 -1.67 -2.63
CA ARG A 10 8.99 -1.84 -4.09
C ARG A 10 7.94 -0.96 -4.75
N LYS A 11 8.28 -0.35 -5.89
CA LYS A 11 7.42 0.54 -6.67
C LYS A 11 6.63 1.52 -5.77
N PRO A 12 7.34 2.42 -5.05
CA PRO A 12 6.72 3.27 -4.03
C PRO A 12 5.50 4.01 -4.55
N GLY A 13 5.51 4.51 -5.80
CA GLY A 13 4.34 5.20 -6.38
C GLY A 13 3.05 4.36 -6.40
N ILE A 14 3.10 3.10 -6.84
CA ILE A 14 1.91 2.22 -6.87
C ILE A 14 1.52 1.79 -5.45
N THR A 15 2.51 1.45 -4.63
CA THR A 15 2.30 1.04 -3.24
C THR A 15 1.62 2.14 -2.43
N THR A 16 2.14 3.38 -2.49
CA THR A 16 1.58 4.53 -1.78
C THR A 16 0.24 4.96 -2.35
N THR A 17 0.03 4.80 -3.66
CA THR A 17 -1.27 5.02 -4.32
C THR A 17 -2.31 4.08 -3.75
N MET A 18 -2.07 2.76 -3.79
CA MET A 18 -3.00 1.75 -3.27
C MET A 18 -3.28 1.98 -1.78
N LYS A 19 -2.24 2.26 -1.00
CA LYS A 19 -2.40 2.56 0.43
C LYS A 19 -3.20 3.85 0.66
N SER A 20 -2.91 4.93 -0.05
CA SER A 20 -3.59 6.22 0.13
C SER A 20 -5.07 6.13 -0.20
N MET A 21 -5.42 5.46 -1.30
CA MET A 21 -6.81 5.29 -1.75
C MET A 21 -7.70 4.57 -0.74
N ILE A 22 -7.15 3.62 0.03
CA ILE A 22 -7.92 2.85 1.02
C ILE A 22 -7.86 3.45 2.42
N SER A 23 -6.81 4.23 2.73
CA SER A 23 -6.52 4.66 4.10
C SER A 23 -7.08 6.03 4.46
N TYR A 24 -7.22 6.90 3.46
CA TYR A 24 -7.64 8.27 3.64
C TYR A 24 -9.08 8.48 3.20
N GLY A 25 -9.72 9.52 3.73
CA GLY A 25 -11.03 9.99 3.31
C GLY A 25 -10.98 11.38 2.70
N GLU A 26 -12.15 11.91 2.35
CA GLU A 26 -12.27 13.29 1.85
C GLU A 26 -11.72 14.33 2.83
N VAL A 27 -11.82 14.08 4.14
CA VAL A 27 -11.26 14.93 5.20
C VAL A 27 -9.75 15.12 5.08
N ASN A 28 -9.04 14.15 4.49
CA ASN A 28 -7.60 14.21 4.29
C ASN A 28 -7.19 14.87 2.97
N ALA A 29 -8.13 15.13 2.04
CA ALA A 29 -7.83 15.60 0.69
C ALA A 29 -6.90 16.84 0.69
N LYS A 30 -7.22 17.84 1.52
CA LYS A 30 -6.40 19.07 1.66
C LYS A 30 -5.00 18.80 2.19
N SER A 31 -4.83 17.79 3.05
CA SER A 31 -3.51 17.43 3.57
C SER A 31 -2.65 16.74 2.51
N LEU A 32 -3.30 16.05 1.56
CA LEU A 32 -2.66 15.31 0.47
C LEU A 32 -2.25 16.21 -0.71
N GLU A 33 -2.81 17.42 -0.84
CA GLU A 33 -2.39 18.39 -1.86
C GLU A 33 -0.88 18.70 -1.78
N THR A 34 -0.35 18.80 -0.57
CA THR A 34 1.08 19.09 -0.34
C THR A 34 2.04 17.99 -0.78
N VAL A 35 1.50 16.80 -1.07
CA VAL A 35 2.27 15.64 -1.56
C VAL A 35 1.98 15.37 -3.04
N GLY A 36 1.16 16.22 -3.68
CA GLY A 36 0.72 16.06 -5.08
C GLY A 36 -0.24 14.90 -5.28
N TRP A 37 -0.99 14.51 -4.24
CA TRP A 37 -1.92 13.41 -4.33
C TRP A 37 -3.38 13.88 -4.39
N GLY A 38 -4.13 13.33 -5.36
CA GLY A 38 -5.55 13.58 -5.55
C GLY A 38 -6.18 12.54 -6.48
N LEU A 39 -7.49 12.35 -6.42
CA LEU A 39 -8.22 11.42 -7.29
C LEU A 39 -8.68 12.03 -8.62
N GLU A 40 -8.59 13.36 -8.74
CA GLU A 40 -8.94 14.09 -9.96
C GLU A 40 -7.66 14.67 -10.57
N ASN A 41 -7.54 14.62 -11.89
CA ASN A 41 -6.35 15.06 -12.64
C ASN A 41 -5.91 16.50 -12.31
N GLY A 42 -6.85 17.39 -11.95
CA GLY A 42 -6.55 18.78 -11.55
C GLY A 42 -6.02 18.93 -10.13
N LYS A 43 -6.16 17.92 -9.26
CA LYS A 43 -5.82 17.96 -7.83
C LYS A 43 -4.47 17.29 -7.51
N GLN A 44 -3.77 16.78 -8.52
CA GLN A 44 -2.49 16.07 -8.38
C GLN A 44 -1.26 16.97 -8.64
N CYS A 45 -1.47 18.23 -9.06
CA CYS A 45 -0.38 19.07 -9.55
C CYS A 45 0.22 19.95 -8.44
N VAL A 46 1.46 19.65 -8.05
CA VAL A 46 2.32 20.51 -7.20
C VAL A 46 3.25 21.41 -8.02
N LEU A 47 3.11 21.38 -9.34
CA LEU A 47 3.89 22.18 -10.27
C LEU A 47 3.28 23.58 -10.36
N ASP A 48 4.10 24.60 -10.14
CA ASP A 48 3.74 25.95 -10.55
C ASP A 48 3.89 26.06 -12.07
N GLU A 49 2.80 26.31 -12.78
CA GLU A 49 2.78 26.42 -14.24
C GLU A 49 3.62 27.60 -14.76
N THR A 50 3.80 28.64 -13.94
CA THR A 50 4.53 29.85 -14.35
C THR A 50 6.03 29.64 -14.23
N SER A 51 6.52 29.25 -13.05
CA SER A 51 7.96 29.03 -12.82
C SER A 51 8.45 27.65 -13.27
N ARG A 52 7.55 26.70 -13.54
CA ARG A 52 7.86 25.28 -13.80
C ARG A 52 8.64 24.62 -12.66
N VAL A 53 8.46 25.12 -11.44
CA VAL A 53 9.05 24.55 -10.23
C VAL A 53 7.98 23.82 -9.44
N PHE A 54 8.34 22.66 -8.89
CA PHE A 54 7.49 21.95 -7.95
C PHE A 54 8.19 21.80 -6.60
N SER A 55 7.38 21.72 -5.54
CA SER A 55 7.86 21.36 -4.21
C SER A 55 6.81 20.53 -3.51
N GLY A 56 7.24 19.52 -2.76
CA GLY A 56 6.34 18.65 -2.02
C GLY A 56 6.98 18.19 -0.72
N LYS A 57 6.13 17.81 0.23
CA LYS A 57 6.55 17.06 1.42
C LYS A 57 6.06 15.63 1.27
N LEU A 58 6.85 14.65 1.68
CA LEU A 58 6.41 13.25 1.70
C LEU A 58 6.64 12.68 3.09
N PRO A 59 5.60 12.68 3.96
CA PRO A 59 5.65 12.01 5.25
C PRO A 59 6.05 10.54 5.11
N LEU A 60 6.92 10.06 6.01
CA LEU A 60 7.38 8.66 5.98
C LEU A 60 6.24 7.67 6.20
N GLU A 61 5.19 8.05 6.95
CA GLU A 61 3.99 7.24 7.17
C GLU A 61 3.29 6.87 5.84
N TYR A 62 3.43 7.67 4.78
CA TYR A 62 2.86 7.36 3.48
C TYR A 62 3.69 6.32 2.72
N LEU A 63 5.01 6.27 2.99
CA LEU A 63 5.96 5.38 2.31
C LEU A 63 6.19 4.06 3.04
N MET A 64 6.09 4.05 4.36
CA MET A 64 6.40 2.88 5.18
C MET A 64 5.55 2.86 6.44
N VAL A 65 4.90 1.71 6.68
CA VAL A 65 4.01 1.50 7.83
C VAL A 65 4.70 1.65 9.18
N PHE A 66 6.01 1.39 9.25
CA PHE A 66 6.76 1.60 10.49
C PHE A 66 6.60 3.03 11.02
N ALA A 67 6.59 4.04 10.13
CA ALA A 67 6.42 5.43 10.52
C ALA A 67 4.97 5.80 10.88
N GLU A 68 4.01 4.95 10.51
CA GLU A 68 2.59 5.05 10.86
C GLU A 68 2.31 4.44 12.25
N ASP A 69 2.96 3.32 12.58
CA ASP A 69 2.72 2.57 13.83
C ASP A 69 3.63 3.01 14.99
N TYR A 70 4.87 3.39 14.69
CA TYR A 70 5.88 3.63 15.71
C TYR A 70 5.96 5.10 16.09
N GLU A 71 5.24 5.48 17.15
CA GLU A 71 5.19 6.85 17.67
C GLU A 71 6.23 7.15 18.76
N LYS A 72 7.07 6.17 19.12
CA LYS A 72 8.03 6.30 20.22
C LYS A 72 9.37 6.88 19.74
N ALA A 73 10.13 7.46 20.68
CA ALA A 73 11.48 7.93 20.38
C ALA A 73 12.45 6.76 20.14
N ILE A 74 13.35 6.94 19.17
CA ILE A 74 14.45 6.01 18.90
C ILE A 74 15.73 6.62 19.48
N LEU A 75 16.37 5.94 20.45
CA LEU A 75 17.57 6.43 21.13
C LEU A 75 18.84 5.77 20.58
N ASN A 76 19.89 6.56 20.34
CA ASN A 76 21.25 6.08 20.02
C ASN A 76 21.35 5.09 18.85
N ILE A 77 20.44 5.16 17.88
CA ILE A 77 20.46 4.32 16.68
C ILE A 77 20.83 5.16 15.47
N LYS A 78 21.84 4.70 14.73
CA LYS A 78 22.18 5.25 13.42
C LYS A 78 21.10 4.86 12.42
N GLN A 79 20.49 5.84 11.79
CA GLN A 79 19.44 5.64 10.79
C GLN A 79 19.99 5.85 9.38
N LYS A 80 19.51 5.08 8.41
CA LYS A 80 19.91 5.17 7.01
C LYS A 80 18.68 5.05 6.11
N LEU A 81 18.46 6.06 5.28
CA LEU A 81 17.48 6.02 4.20
C LEU A 81 18.22 5.87 2.87
N ILE A 82 17.83 4.88 2.07
CA ILE A 82 18.39 4.65 0.73
C ILE A 82 17.27 4.87 -0.27
N LEU A 83 17.48 5.80 -1.21
CA LEU A 83 16.57 6.06 -2.32
C LEU A 83 17.22 5.59 -3.61
N ILE A 84 16.50 4.81 -4.40
CA ILE A 84 16.92 4.38 -5.73
C ILE A 84 15.98 5.05 -6.73
N ILE A 85 16.51 6.01 -7.48
CA ILE A 85 15.74 6.81 -8.43
C ILE A 85 15.88 6.18 -9.83
N ALA A 86 14.77 6.10 -10.57
CA ALA A 86 14.79 5.62 -11.94
C ALA A 86 15.60 6.56 -12.85
N ARG A 87 16.14 6.03 -13.95
CA ARG A 87 16.88 6.84 -14.93
C ARG A 87 15.98 7.79 -15.72
N LEU A 88 14.70 7.46 -15.82
CA LEU A 88 13.70 8.17 -16.61
C LEU A 88 12.45 8.37 -15.75
N PHE A 89 11.80 9.53 -15.91
CA PHE A 89 10.60 9.92 -15.16
C PHE A 89 9.32 9.81 -16.01
N LYS A 90 9.30 8.90 -16.99
CA LYS A 90 8.21 8.78 -17.97
C LYS A 90 6.85 8.45 -17.35
N ASN A 91 6.83 7.86 -16.17
CA ASN A 91 5.61 7.54 -15.43
C ASN A 91 5.25 8.60 -14.37
N SER A 92 5.85 9.79 -14.43
CA SER A 92 5.66 10.87 -13.44
C SER A 92 4.82 12.05 -13.97
N TYR A 93 4.44 12.03 -15.25
CA TYR A 93 3.63 13.07 -15.90
C TYR A 93 2.80 12.47 -17.05
N ILE A 94 1.73 13.18 -17.42
CA ILE A 94 0.83 12.82 -18.52
C ILE A 94 0.95 13.90 -19.59
N GLU A 95 1.75 13.65 -20.62
CA GLU A 95 1.92 14.57 -21.76
C GLU A 95 2.22 13.79 -23.06
N GLU A 96 1.96 14.41 -24.21
CA GLU A 96 2.30 13.85 -25.53
C GLU A 96 3.81 13.91 -25.83
N VAL A 97 4.50 14.92 -25.26
CA VAL A 97 5.91 15.23 -25.52
C VAL A 97 6.78 14.87 -24.31
N ASP A 98 8.07 14.63 -24.54
CA ASP A 98 9.03 14.40 -23.45
C ASP A 98 9.22 15.68 -22.63
N ALA A 99 8.82 15.62 -21.36
CA ALA A 99 9.19 16.60 -20.35
C ALA A 99 10.52 16.20 -19.70
N ALA A 100 11.42 17.18 -19.56
CA ALA A 100 12.64 17.04 -18.77
C ALA A 100 12.33 17.34 -17.30
N LEU A 101 12.41 16.32 -16.46
CA LEU A 101 12.25 16.46 -15.00
C LEU A 101 13.61 16.39 -14.33
N GLU A 102 13.95 17.43 -13.56
CA GLU A 102 15.21 17.50 -12.80
C GLU A 102 14.93 17.58 -11.30
N MET A 103 15.57 16.70 -10.54
CA MET A 103 15.50 16.71 -9.08
C MET A 103 16.65 17.52 -8.49
N ASN A 104 16.38 18.78 -8.15
CA ASN A 104 17.40 19.69 -7.63
C ASN A 104 17.83 19.37 -6.20
N LYS A 105 16.89 18.98 -5.34
CA LYS A 105 17.14 18.82 -3.90
C LYS A 105 16.22 17.78 -3.27
N ILE A 106 16.81 16.88 -2.49
CA ILE A 106 16.08 15.92 -1.64
C ILE A 106 16.62 16.08 -0.23
N GLU A 107 15.74 16.39 0.72
CA GLU A 107 16.08 16.52 2.15
C GLU A 107 15.32 15.49 2.97
N TRP A 108 16.03 14.75 3.81
CA TRP A 108 15.41 13.91 4.82
C TRP A 108 15.38 14.65 6.16
N LYS A 109 14.17 14.96 6.64
CA LYS A 109 13.94 15.68 7.90
C LYS A 109 13.34 14.73 8.93
N ILE A 110 14.00 14.61 10.08
CA ILE A 110 13.56 13.80 11.22
C ILE A 110 13.39 14.73 12.40
N ARG A 111 12.31 14.56 13.17
CA ARG A 111 12.11 15.31 14.40
C ARG A 111 13.07 14.80 15.47
N HIS A 112 13.92 15.68 15.99
CA HIS A 112 14.80 15.38 17.12
C HIS A 112 14.20 15.93 18.42
N VAL A 113 14.21 15.10 19.47
CA VAL A 113 13.83 15.50 20.83
C VAL A 113 15.09 15.48 21.68
N VAL A 114 15.41 16.61 22.31
CA VAL A 114 16.53 16.76 23.24
C VAL A 114 15.96 16.84 24.65
N PRO A 115 15.99 15.75 25.44
CA PRO A 115 15.52 15.77 26.82
C PRO A 115 16.48 16.56 27.71
N SER A 116 16.01 17.02 28.87
CA SER A 116 16.89 17.61 29.88
C SER A 116 17.83 16.57 30.50
N ASP A 117 18.98 17.02 31.01
CA ASP A 117 20.00 16.13 31.60
C ASP A 117 19.43 15.20 32.68
N LYS A 118 18.50 15.70 33.51
CA LYS A 118 17.81 14.90 34.52
C LYS A 118 17.01 13.74 33.90
N GLN A 119 16.36 13.97 32.76
CA GLN A 119 15.59 12.93 32.05
C GLN A 119 16.52 11.98 31.29
N ILE A 120 17.59 12.49 30.69
CA ILE A 120 18.64 11.66 30.07
C ILE A 120 19.22 10.69 31.10
N LEU A 121 19.61 11.17 32.28
CA LEU A 121 20.15 10.32 33.36
C LEU A 121 19.14 9.26 33.81
N LYS A 122 17.86 9.62 33.96
CA LYS A 122 16.80 8.66 34.29
C LYS A 122 16.65 7.58 33.21
N LEU A 123 16.63 7.97 31.95
CA LEU A 123 16.51 7.07 30.81
C LEU A 123 17.70 6.11 30.72
N LEU A 124 18.92 6.63 30.84
CA LEU A 124 20.15 5.83 30.83
C LEU A 124 20.20 4.86 32.02
N ASN A 125 19.79 5.28 33.22
CA ASN A 125 19.70 4.41 34.39
C ASN A 125 18.69 3.27 34.18
N HIS A 126 17.56 3.54 33.51
CA HIS A 126 16.58 2.51 33.19
C HIS A 126 17.13 1.51 32.17
N LEU A 127 17.76 1.99 31.10
CA LEU A 127 18.37 1.16 30.05
C LEU A 127 19.52 0.30 30.58
N ASN A 128 20.37 0.84 31.46
CA ASN A 128 21.50 0.12 32.04
C ASN A 128 21.04 -0.99 32.99
N ARG A 129 19.94 -0.80 33.72
CA ARG A 129 19.32 -1.85 34.56
C ARG A 129 18.69 -2.97 33.74
N SER A 130 18.25 -2.67 32.52
CA SER A 130 17.56 -3.62 31.64
C SER A 130 18.51 -4.25 30.60
N THR A 131 19.71 -4.65 31.00
CA THR A 131 20.80 -5.12 30.13
C THR A 131 20.43 -6.32 29.23
N THR A 132 19.26 -6.93 29.43
CA THR A 132 18.77 -8.12 28.72
C THR A 132 17.47 -7.90 27.93
N ALA A 133 16.81 -6.75 28.02
CA ALA A 133 15.53 -6.53 27.36
C ALA A 133 15.73 -5.97 25.95
N LYS A 134 15.99 -6.86 24.97
CA LYS A 134 15.71 -6.54 23.57
C LYS A 134 14.25 -6.13 23.47
N VAL A 135 13.99 -4.84 23.23
CA VAL A 135 12.63 -4.33 23.09
C VAL A 135 12.10 -4.85 21.77
N ARG A 136 11.22 -5.85 21.84
CA ARG A 136 10.48 -6.32 20.67
C ARG A 136 9.51 -5.22 20.27
N ILE A 137 9.68 -4.71 19.05
CA ILE A 137 8.75 -3.76 18.46
C ILE A 137 7.85 -4.56 17.53
N ALA A 138 6.57 -4.66 17.88
CA ALA A 138 5.55 -5.10 16.95
C ALA A 138 5.17 -3.91 16.06
N TYR A 139 5.16 -4.13 14.75
CA TYR A 139 4.75 -3.13 13.78
C TYR A 139 4.15 -3.85 12.57
N ARG A 140 3.30 -3.17 11.81
CA ARG A 140 2.79 -3.69 10.56
C ARG A 140 3.82 -3.46 9.46
N MET A 141 3.82 -4.34 8.49
CA MET A 141 4.60 -4.24 7.27
C MET A 141 3.70 -4.39 6.06
N TRP A 142 4.22 -3.93 4.93
CA TRP A 142 3.58 -4.18 3.66
C TRP A 142 4.57 -4.67 2.61
N ASP A 143 4.06 -5.45 1.66
CA ASP A 143 4.79 -5.88 0.49
C ASP A 143 3.91 -5.73 -0.75
N LEU A 144 4.51 -5.32 -1.86
CA LEU A 144 3.84 -5.28 -3.16
C LEU A 144 4.39 -6.40 -4.06
N HIS A 145 3.47 -7.20 -4.60
CA HIS A 145 3.74 -8.19 -5.62
C HIS A 145 3.01 -7.81 -6.91
N GLU A 146 3.62 -8.16 -8.04
CA GLU A 146 3.08 -7.85 -9.37
C GLU A 146 3.04 -9.11 -10.23
N LEU A 147 1.90 -9.34 -10.86
CA LEU A 147 1.75 -10.24 -11.99
C LEU A 147 1.74 -9.39 -13.26
N PRO A 148 2.82 -9.43 -14.09
CA PRO A 148 2.96 -8.52 -15.23
C PRO A 148 1.80 -8.58 -16.21
N THR A 149 1.29 -9.78 -16.47
CA THR A 149 0.16 -10.03 -17.37
C THR A 149 -0.62 -11.26 -16.87
N ILE A 150 -1.92 -11.09 -16.61
CA ILE A 150 -2.85 -12.20 -16.39
C ILE A 150 -3.10 -12.96 -17.71
N ARG A 151 -3.31 -14.28 -17.65
CA ARG A 151 -3.60 -15.07 -18.84
C ARG A 151 -4.94 -14.63 -19.47
N GLU A 152 -5.01 -14.60 -20.80
CA GLU A 152 -6.23 -14.28 -21.56
C GLU A 152 -7.23 -15.45 -21.58
N THR A 153 -7.52 -16.00 -20.40
CA THR A 153 -8.45 -17.10 -20.15
C THR A 153 -9.61 -16.62 -19.27
N ALA A 154 -10.64 -17.43 -19.10
CA ALA A 154 -11.78 -17.11 -18.22
C ALA A 154 -11.41 -17.21 -16.73
N SER A 155 -10.37 -17.97 -16.39
CA SER A 155 -9.84 -18.11 -15.04
C SER A 155 -8.31 -18.15 -15.04
N ASP A 156 -7.71 -17.68 -13.95
CA ASP A 156 -6.27 -17.73 -13.70
C ASP A 156 -6.00 -17.91 -12.20
N ILE A 157 -4.89 -18.54 -11.85
CA ILE A 157 -4.44 -18.72 -10.47
C ILE A 157 -3.00 -18.24 -10.40
N TRP A 158 -2.74 -17.34 -9.46
CA TRP A 158 -1.43 -16.77 -9.20
C TRP A 158 -0.95 -17.11 -7.79
N ALA A 159 0.16 -17.85 -7.70
CA ALA A 159 0.88 -18.03 -6.44
C ALA A 159 1.73 -16.79 -6.16
N VAL A 160 1.33 -15.99 -5.16
CA VAL A 160 1.88 -14.66 -4.90
C VAL A 160 3.20 -14.75 -4.14
N LYS A 161 3.17 -15.40 -2.97
CA LYS A 161 4.33 -15.71 -2.14
C LYS A 161 4.01 -16.82 -1.14
N THR A 162 5.06 -17.39 -0.57
CA THR A 162 5.00 -18.22 0.64
C THR A 162 5.66 -17.43 1.76
N THR A 163 4.93 -17.15 2.84
CA THR A 163 5.45 -16.44 4.03
C THR A 163 5.69 -17.40 5.18
N ASN A 164 6.50 -16.98 6.14
CA ASN A 164 6.52 -17.61 7.46
C ASN A 164 5.19 -17.29 8.19
N SER A 165 4.81 -18.12 9.17
CA SER A 165 3.59 -17.87 9.96
C SER A 165 3.75 -16.79 11.04
N LEU A 166 4.96 -16.28 11.28
CA LEU A 166 5.20 -15.15 12.19
C LEU A 166 4.67 -13.84 11.57
N GLU A 167 4.72 -13.74 10.24
CA GLU A 167 4.14 -12.66 9.45
C GLU A 167 2.66 -12.92 9.20
N ARG A 168 1.84 -12.66 10.23
CA ARG A 168 0.38 -12.85 10.12
C ARG A 168 -0.18 -11.86 9.11
N LEU A 169 -0.72 -12.41 8.02
CA LEU A 169 -1.45 -11.62 7.02
C LEU A 169 -2.69 -10.97 7.66
N ARG A 170 -2.93 -9.70 7.37
CA ARG A 170 -4.15 -8.99 7.81
C ARG A 170 -5.06 -8.65 6.66
N PHE A 171 -4.49 -8.11 5.58
CA PHE A 171 -5.25 -7.72 4.40
C PHE A 171 -4.47 -8.02 3.14
N ILE A 172 -5.20 -8.32 2.07
CA ILE A 172 -4.70 -8.27 0.71
C ILE A 172 -5.55 -7.30 -0.09
N ILE A 173 -4.89 -6.33 -0.71
CA ILE A 173 -5.50 -5.34 -1.58
C ILE A 173 -5.05 -5.64 -3.01
N ILE A 174 -6.01 -5.83 -3.90
CA ILE A 174 -5.77 -6.20 -5.29
C ILE A 174 -6.20 -5.05 -6.21
N GLY A 175 -5.31 -4.65 -7.10
CA GLY A 175 -5.58 -3.66 -8.15
C GLY A 175 -5.23 -4.22 -9.52
N PHE A 176 -6.02 -3.90 -10.54
CA PHE A 176 -5.76 -4.30 -11.93
C PHE A 176 -5.51 -3.07 -12.79
N GLN A 177 -4.51 -3.12 -13.66
CA GLN A 177 -4.24 -2.04 -14.61
C GLN A 177 -4.22 -2.57 -16.03
N LYS A 178 -4.85 -1.83 -16.95
CA LYS A 178 -4.76 -2.11 -18.39
C LYS A 178 -3.56 -1.38 -18.98
N SER A 179 -2.39 -2.02 -18.94
CA SER A 179 -1.14 -1.42 -19.36
C SER A 179 -0.29 -2.42 -20.13
N SER A 180 0.06 -2.08 -21.37
CA SER A 180 1.05 -2.79 -22.17
C SER A 180 2.48 -2.39 -21.78
N ASN A 181 2.68 -1.18 -21.24
CA ASN A 181 3.97 -0.64 -20.83
C ASN A 181 3.83 0.22 -19.56
N THR A 182 4.71 0.00 -18.57
CA THR A 182 4.76 0.79 -17.33
C THR A 182 5.08 2.26 -17.54
N ASP A 183 5.70 2.59 -18.67
CA ASP A 183 6.15 3.94 -19.01
C ASP A 183 5.21 4.60 -20.05
N ASP A 184 3.97 4.12 -20.15
CA ASP A 184 2.94 4.68 -21.03
C ASP A 184 2.42 6.01 -20.45
N ARG A 185 2.93 7.13 -20.98
CA ARG A 185 2.56 8.50 -20.60
C ARG A 185 1.12 8.89 -20.91
N SER A 186 0.45 8.15 -21.77
CA SER A 186 -0.93 8.45 -22.15
C SER A 186 -1.94 8.04 -21.08
N LYS A 187 -1.50 7.30 -20.06
CA LYS A 187 -2.37 6.73 -19.04
C LYS A 187 -1.93 7.17 -17.65
N ASP A 188 -2.94 7.46 -16.84
CA ASP A 188 -2.75 7.66 -15.42
C ASP A 188 -2.37 6.34 -14.76
N VAL A 189 -1.16 6.28 -14.19
CA VAL A 189 -0.64 5.12 -13.47
C VAL A 189 -1.29 4.90 -12.11
N THR A 190 -2.13 5.83 -11.65
CA THR A 190 -2.94 5.71 -10.44
C THR A 190 -4.34 5.17 -10.70
N GLN A 191 -4.73 5.04 -11.97
CA GLN A 191 -6.00 4.41 -12.36
C GLN A 191 -5.88 2.89 -12.38
N PHE A 192 -6.79 2.25 -11.65
CA PHE A 192 -7.09 0.83 -11.66
C PHE A 192 -8.41 0.59 -12.39
N THR A 193 -8.63 -0.67 -12.75
CA THR A 193 -9.80 -1.13 -13.48
C THR A 193 -10.38 -2.34 -12.78
N HIS A 194 -11.68 -2.59 -12.91
CA HIS A 194 -12.30 -3.79 -12.32
C HIS A 194 -11.96 -5.08 -13.09
N ALA A 195 -11.46 -4.98 -14.33
CA ALA A 195 -11.19 -6.10 -15.25
C ALA A 195 -12.35 -7.12 -15.46
N GLY A 196 -13.53 -6.88 -14.89
CA GLY A 196 -14.64 -7.84 -14.86
C GLY A 196 -14.33 -9.10 -14.04
N VAL A 197 -13.54 -8.97 -12.97
CA VAL A 197 -13.00 -10.08 -12.19
C VAL A 197 -13.81 -10.37 -10.92
N ASN A 198 -13.87 -11.65 -10.58
CA ASN A 198 -14.20 -12.21 -9.28
C ASN A 198 -12.90 -12.77 -8.69
N ILE A 199 -12.66 -12.49 -7.41
CA ILE A 199 -11.40 -12.83 -6.75
C ILE A 199 -11.66 -13.75 -5.58
N ARG A 200 -10.80 -14.76 -5.44
CA ARG A 200 -10.68 -15.57 -4.24
C ARG A 200 -9.23 -15.63 -3.81
N LEU A 201 -9.02 -15.55 -2.52
CA LEU A 201 -7.74 -15.74 -1.87
C LEU A 201 -7.74 -17.09 -1.19
N TYR A 202 -6.69 -17.86 -1.46
CA TYR A 202 -6.39 -19.09 -0.74
C TYR A 202 -5.19 -18.84 0.16
N LEU A 203 -5.38 -19.04 1.46
CA LEU A 203 -4.32 -19.11 2.46
C LEU A 203 -4.16 -20.56 2.86
N ASN A 204 -3.17 -21.24 2.27
CA ASN A 204 -3.09 -22.70 2.29
C ASN A 204 -4.38 -23.36 1.77
N SER A 205 -5.23 -23.85 2.69
CA SER A 205 -6.50 -24.51 2.40
C SER A 205 -7.73 -23.63 2.72
N GLU A 206 -7.52 -22.50 3.39
CA GLU A 206 -8.59 -21.57 3.75
C GLU A 206 -8.90 -20.60 2.62
N VAL A 207 -10.18 -20.27 2.42
CA VAL A 207 -10.65 -19.43 1.31
C VAL A 207 -11.29 -18.15 1.81
N TYR A 208 -10.87 -17.02 1.24
CA TYR A 208 -11.36 -15.68 1.56
C TYR A 208 -11.75 -14.93 0.28
N PRO A 209 -12.87 -14.18 0.26
CA PRO A 209 -13.99 -14.30 1.21
C PRO A 209 -14.60 -15.72 1.16
N TYR A 210 -15.22 -16.15 2.27
CA TYR A 210 -15.89 -17.45 2.35
C TYR A 210 -17.00 -17.57 1.29
N GLU A 211 -17.84 -16.55 1.18
CA GLU A 211 -18.84 -16.44 0.13
C GLU A 211 -18.26 -15.79 -1.12
N ARG A 212 -18.59 -16.33 -2.30
CA ARG A 212 -18.19 -15.71 -3.56
C ARG A 212 -18.98 -14.42 -3.77
N TRP A 213 -18.27 -13.29 -3.90
CA TRP A 213 -18.89 -11.97 -4.12
C TRP A 213 -19.70 -11.85 -5.41
N ASN A 214 -19.46 -12.71 -6.42
CA ASN A 214 -20.25 -12.78 -7.65
C ASN A 214 -20.43 -11.41 -8.33
N LEU A 215 -19.37 -10.61 -8.38
CA LEU A 215 -19.34 -9.25 -8.89
C LEU A 215 -19.78 -9.19 -10.36
N ASP A 216 -20.53 -8.13 -10.70
CA ASP A 216 -20.94 -7.78 -12.05
C ASP A 216 -21.06 -6.24 -12.19
N PHE A 217 -19.94 -5.61 -12.54
CA PHE A 217 -19.83 -4.15 -12.68
C PHE A 217 -20.72 -3.61 -13.81
N ASP A 218 -21.01 -4.42 -14.84
CA ASP A 218 -21.89 -4.02 -15.96
C ASP A 218 -23.35 -3.88 -15.46
N LYS A 219 -23.73 -4.62 -14.40
CA LYS A 219 -25.05 -4.56 -13.75
C LYS A 219 -25.07 -3.82 -12.42
N LYS A 220 -23.99 -3.11 -12.08
CA LYS A 220 -23.81 -2.43 -10.80
C LYS A 220 -23.88 -3.35 -9.56
N LEU A 221 -23.47 -4.62 -9.70
CA LEU A 221 -23.36 -5.60 -8.61
C LEU A 221 -21.94 -5.57 -7.99
N GLU A 222 -21.56 -4.44 -7.42
CA GLU A 222 -20.25 -4.23 -6.75
C GLU A 222 -20.36 -3.89 -5.26
N ALA A 223 -21.58 -3.83 -4.72
CA ALA A 223 -21.84 -3.37 -3.35
C ALA A 223 -21.02 -4.11 -2.30
N VAL A 224 -20.83 -5.43 -2.45
CA VAL A 224 -20.05 -6.23 -1.49
C VAL A 224 -18.55 -5.86 -1.53
N SER A 225 -17.99 -5.63 -2.72
CA SER A 225 -16.59 -5.17 -2.84
C SER A 225 -16.41 -3.75 -2.33
N TYR A 226 -17.40 -2.87 -2.53
CA TYR A 226 -17.39 -1.51 -1.98
C TYR A 226 -17.52 -1.52 -0.45
N TYR A 227 -18.35 -2.41 0.10
CA TYR A 227 -18.47 -2.62 1.54
C TYR A 227 -17.13 -3.04 2.16
N ALA A 228 -16.36 -3.91 1.50
CA ALA A 228 -15.02 -4.26 1.95
C ALA A 228 -14.05 -3.05 1.90
N TYR A 229 -14.17 -2.22 0.85
CA TYR A 229 -13.40 -0.98 0.71
C TYR A 229 -13.68 0.04 1.82
N GLU A 230 -14.95 0.37 2.10
CA GLU A 230 -15.32 1.37 3.11
C GLU A 230 -14.99 0.91 4.55
N ASN A 231 -15.08 -0.39 4.83
CA ASN A 231 -14.82 -0.93 6.17
C ASN A 231 -13.34 -1.16 6.47
N PHE A 232 -12.46 -1.05 5.46
CA PHE A 232 -11.02 -1.19 5.66
C PHE A 232 -10.52 -0.25 6.76
N GLN A 233 -10.93 1.03 6.75
CA GLN A 233 -10.44 1.97 7.74
C GLN A 233 -10.87 1.60 9.17
N ARG A 234 -12.09 1.08 9.33
CA ARG A 234 -12.60 0.63 10.63
C ARG A 234 -11.80 -0.55 11.15
N SER A 235 -11.56 -1.54 10.28
CA SER A 235 -10.82 -2.76 10.64
C SER A 235 -9.31 -2.50 10.84
N TYR A 236 -8.69 -1.69 9.99
CA TYR A 236 -7.25 -1.42 10.02
C TYR A 236 -6.84 -0.33 11.03
N TYR A 237 -7.61 0.75 11.16
CA TYR A 237 -7.27 1.87 12.05
C TYR A 237 -8.05 1.87 13.37
N GLY A 238 -9.06 1.00 13.51
CA GLY A 238 -9.96 1.04 14.67
C GLY A 238 -10.84 2.29 14.70
N LYS A 239 -11.11 2.91 13.54
CA LYS A 239 -12.07 4.03 13.45
C LYS A 239 -13.49 3.54 13.74
N ASP A 240 -14.28 4.36 14.43
CA ASP A 240 -15.70 4.07 14.68
C ASP A 240 -16.48 3.99 13.35
N MET A 241 -16.28 4.99 12.48
CA MET A 241 -16.91 5.11 11.17
C MET A 241 -15.85 5.10 10.06
N GLY A 242 -16.18 4.45 8.95
CA GLY A 242 -15.35 4.49 7.74
C GLY A 242 -15.58 5.79 6.99
N GLU A 243 -14.51 6.42 6.54
CA GLU A 243 -14.56 7.63 5.71
C GLU A 243 -13.85 7.31 4.39
N PRO A 244 -14.48 6.54 3.48
CA PRO A 244 -13.86 6.17 2.22
C PRO A 244 -13.50 7.41 1.38
N MET A 245 -12.38 7.35 0.66
CA MET A 245 -11.95 8.44 -0.21
C MET A 245 -12.85 8.60 -1.45
N MET A 246 -13.40 7.49 -1.93
CA MET A 246 -14.23 7.43 -3.12
C MET A 246 -15.67 7.07 -2.76
N SER A 247 -16.62 7.72 -3.44
CA SER A 247 -18.00 7.24 -3.52
C SER A 247 -18.06 5.90 -4.27
N ILE A 248 -19.19 5.21 -4.22
CA ILE A 248 -19.39 3.97 -5.00
C ILE A 248 -19.17 4.16 -6.51
N GLU A 249 -19.47 5.34 -7.05
CA GLU A 249 -19.23 5.65 -8.46
C GLU A 249 -17.75 5.84 -8.76
N GLY A 250 -17.02 6.55 -7.89
CA GLY A 250 -15.57 6.69 -7.97
C GLY A 250 -14.87 5.34 -7.84
N PHE A 251 -15.31 4.51 -6.90
CA PHE A 251 -14.82 3.15 -6.74
C PHE A 251 -15.06 2.30 -7.98
N ARG A 252 -16.23 2.40 -8.62
CA ARG A 252 -16.52 1.67 -9.87
C ARG A 252 -15.53 2.04 -10.98
N ALA A 253 -15.13 3.30 -11.06
CA ALA A 253 -14.19 3.80 -12.05
C ALA A 253 -12.72 3.45 -11.71
N ASN A 254 -12.37 3.41 -10.42
CA ASN A 254 -11.00 3.16 -9.95
C ASN A 254 -10.95 2.16 -8.76
N PRO A 255 -11.33 0.88 -8.97
CA PRO A 255 -11.54 -0.06 -7.87
C PRO A 255 -10.24 -0.67 -7.33
N LEU A 256 -10.21 -0.82 -6.00
CA LEU A 256 -9.25 -1.66 -5.29
C LEU A 256 -10.02 -2.70 -4.47
N PHE A 257 -9.75 -3.97 -4.71
CA PHE A 257 -10.44 -5.07 -4.04
C PHE A 257 -9.74 -5.43 -2.75
N ILE A 258 -10.44 -5.36 -1.62
CA ILE A 258 -9.85 -5.58 -0.28
C ILE A 258 -10.38 -6.87 0.31
N ILE A 259 -9.50 -7.82 0.60
CA ILE A 259 -9.83 -9.06 1.31
C ILE A 259 -9.30 -8.96 2.74
N ASP A 260 -10.21 -8.92 3.71
CA ASP A 260 -9.91 -8.96 5.14
C ASP A 260 -9.60 -10.40 5.56
N CYS A 261 -8.40 -10.61 6.11
CA CYS A 261 -7.90 -11.89 6.58
C CYS A 261 -7.67 -11.89 8.10
N ASN A 262 -8.13 -10.88 8.85
CA ASN A 262 -7.85 -10.78 10.28
C ASN A 262 -8.39 -11.96 11.08
N TYR A 263 -9.52 -12.55 10.66
CA TYR A 263 -10.19 -13.65 11.34
C TYR A 263 -9.69 -15.04 10.92
N GLN A 264 -8.40 -15.16 10.60
CA GLN A 264 -7.77 -16.45 10.33
C GLN A 264 -7.90 -17.40 11.53
N PRO A 265 -8.21 -18.68 11.31
CA PRO A 265 -8.28 -19.66 12.38
C PRO A 265 -6.91 -19.90 13.01
N ASP A 266 -6.84 -19.96 14.35
CA ASP A 266 -5.62 -20.29 15.10
C ASP A 266 -5.03 -21.67 14.75
N ALA A 267 -5.84 -22.52 14.10
CA ALA A 267 -5.44 -23.82 13.60
C ALA A 267 -4.52 -23.75 12.35
N MET A 268 -4.33 -22.59 11.74
CA MET A 268 -3.25 -22.33 10.77
C MET A 268 -1.87 -22.36 11.47
N ARG A 269 -1.51 -23.52 12.03
CA ARG A 269 -0.25 -23.81 12.73
C ARG A 269 0.85 -24.29 11.78
N SER A 270 0.76 -24.01 10.48
CA SER A 270 1.86 -24.32 9.59
C SER A 270 3.00 -23.34 9.84
N SER A 271 4.25 -23.79 9.70
CA SER A 271 5.42 -22.89 9.73
C SER A 271 5.42 -21.88 8.57
N THR A 272 4.69 -22.21 7.50
CA THR A 272 4.62 -21.44 6.25
C THR A 272 3.18 -21.26 5.78
N VAL A 273 2.86 -20.11 5.21
CA VAL A 273 1.54 -19.78 4.63
C VAL A 273 1.71 -19.49 3.15
N ASP A 274 1.09 -20.30 2.30
CA ASP A 274 1.02 -20.10 0.87
C ASP A 274 -0.14 -19.16 0.53
N ILE A 275 0.18 -18.05 -0.14
CA ILE A 275 -0.78 -17.04 -0.58
C ILE A 275 -1.03 -17.24 -2.07
N LYS A 276 -2.23 -17.65 -2.45
CA LYS A 276 -2.64 -17.83 -3.85
C LYS A 276 -3.90 -17.01 -4.14
N LEU A 277 -3.89 -16.28 -5.25
CA LEU A 277 -5.05 -15.55 -5.75
C LEU A 277 -5.63 -16.29 -6.95
N GLU A 278 -6.92 -16.59 -6.89
CA GLU A 278 -7.71 -17.10 -8.00
C GLU A 278 -8.55 -15.96 -8.56
N PHE A 279 -8.52 -15.84 -9.87
CA PHE A 279 -9.26 -14.86 -10.64
C PHE A 279 -10.21 -15.59 -11.59
N GLU A 280 -11.46 -15.15 -11.63
CA GLU A 280 -12.44 -15.61 -12.61
C GLU A 280 -13.14 -14.41 -13.25
N THR A 281 -13.42 -14.47 -14.55
CA THR A 281 -14.26 -13.47 -15.22
C THR A 281 -15.54 -14.12 -15.73
N ARG A 282 -16.63 -13.33 -15.75
CA ARG A 282 -17.88 -13.73 -16.39
C ARG A 282 -17.80 -13.66 -17.92
N LYS A 283 -16.78 -12.97 -18.46
CA LYS A 283 -16.51 -12.85 -19.89
C LYS A 283 -15.71 -14.08 -20.37
N THR A 284 -15.53 -14.21 -21.67
CA THR A 284 -14.77 -15.34 -22.25
C THR A 284 -13.29 -15.31 -21.89
N LYS A 285 -12.72 -14.11 -21.72
CA LYS A 285 -11.33 -13.90 -21.33
C LYS A 285 -11.14 -12.59 -20.59
N PHE A 286 -10.11 -12.53 -19.75
CA PHE A 286 -9.64 -11.27 -19.20
C PHE A 286 -9.22 -10.29 -20.33
N PRO A 287 -9.34 -8.96 -20.11
CA PRO A 287 -8.85 -7.98 -21.07
C PRO A 287 -7.35 -8.16 -21.34
N SER A 288 -6.92 -7.94 -22.57
CA SER A 288 -5.51 -8.03 -22.93
C SER A 288 -4.66 -7.00 -22.17
N HIS A 289 -3.39 -7.36 -21.90
CA HIS A 289 -2.45 -6.52 -21.16
C HIS A 289 -2.97 -6.06 -19.79
N THR A 290 -3.68 -6.95 -19.09
CA THR A 290 -4.12 -6.70 -17.71
C THR A 290 -3.02 -7.13 -16.75
N LYS A 291 -2.46 -6.16 -16.05
CA LYS A 291 -1.51 -6.34 -14.96
C LYS A 291 -2.25 -6.42 -13.64
N VAL A 292 -1.74 -7.23 -12.71
CA VAL A 292 -2.31 -7.38 -11.37
C VAL A 292 -1.28 -6.99 -10.33
N TYR A 293 -1.71 -6.22 -9.34
CA TYR A 293 -0.93 -5.93 -8.13
C TYR A 293 -1.61 -6.58 -6.93
N ALA A 294 -0.82 -7.25 -6.10
CA ALA A 294 -1.23 -7.73 -4.79
C ALA A 294 -0.42 -6.99 -3.73
N PHE A 295 -1.11 -6.13 -2.99
CA PHE A 295 -0.56 -5.35 -1.89
C PHE A 295 -0.96 -6.02 -0.58
N ILE A 296 0.04 -6.54 0.13
CA ILE A 296 -0.12 -7.42 1.28
C ILE A 296 0.21 -6.63 2.53
N LEU A 297 -0.70 -6.57 3.50
CA LEU A 297 -0.48 -5.99 4.83
C LEU A 297 -0.37 -7.12 5.86
N HIS A 298 0.71 -7.15 6.62
CA HIS A 298 0.96 -8.20 7.61
C HIS A 298 1.65 -7.65 8.87
N ASP A 299 1.56 -8.40 9.96
CA ASP A 299 2.24 -8.06 11.21
C ASP A 299 3.69 -8.53 11.20
N ALA A 300 4.58 -7.74 11.80
CA ALA A 300 5.99 -8.06 11.91
C ALA A 300 6.55 -7.71 13.31
N TYR A 301 7.72 -8.26 13.60
CA TYR A 301 8.45 -8.00 14.83
C TYR A 301 9.90 -7.64 14.53
N LEU A 302 10.36 -6.51 15.07
CA LEU A 302 11.77 -6.15 15.11
C LEU A 302 12.33 -6.53 16.50
N THR A 303 13.50 -7.17 16.55
CA THR A 303 14.13 -7.67 17.79
C THR A 303 15.43 -6.96 18.16
#